data_AF-A5ZNB5-F1
#
_entry.id   AF-A5ZNB5-F1
#
_cell.length_a   1.000
_cell.length_b   1.000
_cell.length_c   1.000
_cell.angle_alpha   90.00
_cell.angle_beta   90.00
_cell.angle_gamma   90.00
#
_symmetry.space_group_name_H-M   'P 1'
#
loop_
_entity.id
_entity.type
_entity.pdbx_description
1 polymer ?
#
loop_
_entity_poly.entity_id
_entity_poly.type
_entity_poly.pdbx_seq_one_letter_code
_entity_poly.pdbx_strand_id
1 'polypeptide(L)'
;MSYLYIGTAVPIVLLVLRQALDFSFKEELVMNSLSDYILQARSCKENPPAARKYEPVQAVQKTDPVFKEEMVERIAASIRQTAATGSHFSKMLSPEEEEIMREIIREFME
;
A
#
# COMPACT_ATOMS: atom_id res chain seq x y z
N MET A 1 31.90 -22.84 47.71
CA MET A 1 30.53 -22.79 47.17
C MET A 1 30.26 -21.59 46.26
N SER A 2 30.78 -20.39 46.54
CA SER A 2 30.50 -19.18 45.73
C SER A 2 30.80 -19.28 44.23
N TYR A 3 31.87 -19.96 43.83
CA TYR A 3 32.25 -20.08 42.41
C TYR A 3 31.28 -20.93 41.58
N LEU A 4 30.63 -21.92 42.20
CA LEU A 4 29.63 -22.77 41.53
C LEU A 4 28.31 -21.99 41.33
N TYR A 5 27.97 -21.13 42.28
CA TYR A 5 26.84 -20.21 42.16
C TYR A 5 27.08 -19.16 41.07
N ILE A 6 28.28 -18.58 41.02
CA ILE A 6 28.66 -17.62 39.95
C ILE A 6 28.66 -18.30 38.58
N GLY A 7 29.15 -19.53 38.48
CA GLY A 7 29.15 -20.29 37.22
C GLY A 7 27.77 -20.62 36.67
N THR A 8 26.73 -20.66 37.52
CA THR A 8 25.34 -20.94 37.12
C THR A 8 24.48 -19.68 37.04
N ALA A 9 24.74 -18.68 37.88
CA ALA A 9 24.02 -17.41 37.87
C ALA A 9 24.32 -16.59 36.60
N VAL A 10 25.58 -16.56 36.16
CA VAL A 10 25.99 -15.81 34.95
C VAL A 10 25.22 -16.27 33.69
N PRO A 11 25.17 -17.57 33.32
CA PRO A 11 24.41 -17.98 32.14
C PRO A 11 22.90 -17.74 32.28
N ILE A 12 22.32 -17.89 33.48
CA ILE A 12 20.89 -17.63 33.69
C ILE A 12 20.57 -16.14 33.47
N VAL A 13 21.39 -15.23 34.03
CA VAL A 13 21.22 -13.79 33.82
C VAL A 13 21.37 -13.42 32.35
N LEU A 14 22.35 -14.01 31.65
CA LEU A 14 22.52 -13.78 30.21
C LEU A 14 21.34 -14.28 29.39
N LEU A 15 20.73 -15.42 29.75
CA LEU A 15 19.53 -15.94 29.08
C LEU A 15 18.32 -15.04 29.32
N VAL A 16 18.13 -14.54 30.54
CA VAL A 16 17.04 -13.61 30.85
C VAL A 16 17.23 -12.28 30.10
N LEU A 17 18.46 -11.76 30.07
CA LEU A 17 18.77 -10.54 29.31
C LEU A 17 18.55 -10.74 27.81
N ARG A 18 18.90 -11.92 27.28
CA ARG A 18 18.63 -12.29 25.89
C ARG A 18 17.13 -12.32 25.60
N GLN A 19 16.33 -12.95 26.48
CA GLN A 19 14.88 -13.00 26.35
C GLN A 19 14.26 -11.59 26.36
N ALA A 20 14.76 -10.70 27.24
CA ALA A 20 14.29 -9.32 27.33
C ALA A 20 14.62 -8.52 26.05
N LEU A 21 15.84 -8.69 25.50
CA LEU A 21 16.25 -8.05 24.25
C LEU A 21 15.47 -8.57 23.03
N ASP A 22 15.28 -9.89 22.92
CA ASP A 22 14.49 -10.51 21.85
C ASP A 22 13.00 -10.08 21.94
N PHE A 23 12.49 -9.89 23.15
CA PHE A 23 11.13 -9.37 23.38
C PHE A 23 11.01 -7.90 22.99
N SER A 24 11.93 -7.04 23.45
CA SER A 24 11.94 -5.62 23.06
C SER A 24 12.10 -5.41 21.57
N PHE A 25 12.97 -6.18 20.91
CA PHE A 25 13.15 -6.09 19.46
C PHE A 25 11.88 -6.48 18.69
N LYS A 26 11.19 -7.54 19.14
CA LYS A 26 9.91 -7.94 18.56
C LYS A 26 8.79 -6.95 18.87
N GLU A 27 8.75 -6.40 20.07
CA GLU A 27 7.77 -5.39 20.47
C GLU A 27 7.93 -4.13 19.62
N GLU A 28 9.15 -3.63 19.43
CA GLU A 28 9.42 -2.46 18.59
C GLU A 28 9.02 -2.71 17.14
N LEU A 29 9.34 -3.89 16.59
CA LEU A 29 8.94 -4.26 15.22
C LEU A 29 7.42 -4.36 15.06
N VAL A 30 6.73 -4.96 16.03
CA VAL A 30 5.26 -5.06 16.02
C VAL A 30 4.63 -3.69 16.21
N MET A 31 5.16 -2.86 17.11
CA MET A 31 4.68 -1.50 17.36
C MET A 31 4.78 -0.66 16.09
N ASN A 32 5.92 -0.72 15.40
CA ASN A 32 6.17 0.00 14.16
C ASN A 32 5.24 -0.49 13.04
N SER A 33 5.05 -1.81 12.90
CA SER A 33 4.13 -2.38 11.91
C SER A 33 2.66 -2.01 12.19
N LEU A 34 2.26 -1.99 13.47
CA LEU A 34 0.91 -1.61 13.87
C LEU A 34 0.69 -0.10 13.74
N SER A 35 1.68 0.73 14.07
CA SER A 35 1.60 2.17 13.85
C SER A 35 1.51 2.49 12.37
N ASP A 36 2.29 1.82 11.53
CA ASP A 36 2.23 1.98 10.08
C ASP A 36 0.86 1.54 9.53
N TYR A 37 0.30 0.44 10.05
CA TYR A 37 -1.05 0.00 9.69
C TYR A 37 -2.13 1.00 10.10
N ILE A 38 -2.06 1.55 11.32
CA ILE A 38 -3.03 2.55 11.81
C ILE A 38 -2.89 3.87 11.05
N LEU A 39 -1.66 4.31 10.78
CA LEU A 39 -1.39 5.50 9.98
C LEU A 39 -1.85 5.31 8.53
N GLN A 40 -1.67 4.13 7.95
CA GLN A 40 -2.20 3.80 6.64
C GLN A 40 -3.73 3.77 6.63
N ALA A 41 -4.37 3.15 7.63
CA ALA A 41 -5.83 3.13 7.77
C ALA A 41 -6.41 4.54 7.99
N ARG A 42 -5.70 5.40 8.75
CA ARG A 42 -6.03 6.82 8.93
C ARG A 42 -5.81 7.63 7.65
N SER A 43 -4.69 7.43 6.96
CA SER A 43 -4.37 8.09 5.70
C SER A 43 -5.39 7.72 4.61
N CYS A 44 -5.83 6.46 4.57
CA CYS A 44 -6.89 5.98 3.69
C CYS A 44 -8.27 6.58 4.03
N LYS A 45 -8.46 7.06 5.27
CA LYS A 45 -9.70 7.71 5.73
C LYS A 45 -9.66 9.25 5.59
N GLU A 46 -8.47 9.85 5.57
CA GLU A 46 -8.31 11.31 5.59
C GLU A 46 -7.89 11.92 4.24
N ASN A 47 -7.26 11.15 3.34
CA ASN A 47 -6.86 11.64 2.02
C ASN A 47 -7.50 10.81 0.90
N PRO A 48 -8.42 11.36 0.08
CA PRO A 48 -8.71 10.75 -1.21
C PRO A 48 -7.41 10.69 -2.03
N PRO A 49 -7.05 9.55 -2.64
CA PRO A 49 -5.67 9.27 -3.03
C PRO A 49 -5.29 10.03 -4.31
N ALA A 50 -4.39 11.01 -4.16
CA ALA A 50 -3.52 11.44 -5.24
C ALA A 50 -2.29 10.53 -5.27
N ALA A 51 -2.38 9.47 -6.10
CA ALA A 51 -1.29 8.88 -6.88
C ALA A 51 0.02 8.47 -6.15
N ARG A 52 0.25 7.14 -5.97
CA ARG A 52 1.20 6.32 -6.79
C ARG A 52 1.62 5.01 -6.10
N LYS A 53 1.38 3.91 -6.82
CA LYS A 53 2.14 2.62 -6.98
C LYS A 53 2.52 1.90 -5.67
N TYR A 54 2.17 0.64 -5.36
CA TYR A 54 2.04 -0.60 -6.14
C TYR A 54 1.02 -1.53 -5.43
N GLU A 55 0.21 -2.26 -6.20
CA GLU A 55 -0.78 -3.28 -5.79
C GLU A 55 -0.15 -4.51 -5.09
N PRO A 56 -0.91 -5.45 -4.46
CA PRO A 56 -2.36 -5.68 -4.54
C PRO A 56 -3.06 -5.92 -3.17
N VAL A 57 -4.33 -6.32 -3.28
CA VAL A 57 -5.17 -7.07 -2.35
C VAL A 57 -6.21 -6.28 -1.53
N GLN A 58 -7.47 -6.55 -1.91
CA GLN A 58 -8.70 -6.60 -1.13
C GLN A 58 -9.50 -5.30 -1.03
N ALA A 59 -10.81 -5.29 -1.23
CA ALA A 59 -11.76 -6.23 -1.79
C ALA A 59 -13.09 -5.46 -1.70
N VAL A 60 -13.90 -5.52 -2.76
CA VAL A 60 -15.36 -5.55 -2.65
C VAL A 60 -15.97 -4.42 -1.82
N GLN A 61 -16.22 -3.28 -2.47
CA GLN A 61 -17.39 -2.48 -2.10
C GLN A 61 -18.15 -2.19 -3.39
N LYS A 62 -19.25 -2.94 -3.54
CA LYS A 62 -20.37 -2.77 -4.48
C LYS A 62 -20.08 -1.78 -5.60
N THR A 63 -19.79 -2.30 -6.79
CA THR A 63 -19.68 -1.52 -8.01
C THR A 63 -21.05 -0.96 -8.38
N ASP A 64 -21.40 0.16 -7.76
CA ASP A 64 -22.44 1.04 -8.27
C ASP A 64 -22.03 1.47 -9.68
N PRO A 65 -22.95 1.50 -10.66
CA PRO A 65 -22.64 1.85 -12.05
C PRO A 65 -21.98 3.24 -12.17
N VAL A 66 -22.22 4.12 -11.19
CA VAL A 66 -21.60 5.45 -11.08
C VAL A 66 -20.10 5.37 -10.76
N PHE A 67 -19.69 4.44 -9.90
CA PHE A 67 -18.28 4.28 -9.51
C PHE A 67 -17.45 3.65 -10.63
N LYS A 68 -18.07 2.77 -11.44
CA LYS A 68 -17.43 2.22 -12.66
C LYS A 68 -17.07 3.34 -13.63
N GLU A 69 -18.01 4.26 -13.91
CA GLU A 69 -17.77 5.37 -14.84
C GLU A 69 -16.71 6.35 -14.31
N GLU A 70 -16.69 6.62 -13.00
CA GLU A 70 -15.63 7.44 -12.37
C GLU A 70 -14.25 6.80 -12.52
N MET A 71 -14.15 5.48 -12.32
CA MET A 71 -12.88 4.77 -12.52
C MET A 71 -12.44 4.75 -13.99
N VAL A 72 -13.37 4.57 -14.93
CA VAL A 72 -13.10 4.67 -16.38
C VAL A 72 -12.55 6.05 -16.72
N GLU A 73 -13.14 7.12 -16.18
CA GLU A 73 -12.69 8.49 -16.40
C GLU A 73 -11.29 8.75 -15.82
N ARG A 74 -11.01 8.28 -14.60
CA ARG A 74 -9.69 8.40 -13.96
C ARG A 74 -8.60 7.67 -14.75
N ILE A 75 -8.90 6.47 -15.27
CA ILE A 75 -7.96 5.67 -16.07
C ILE A 75 -7.69 6.36 -17.41
N ALA A 76 -8.74 6.77 -18.13
CA ALA A 76 -8.61 7.53 -19.38
C ALA A 76 -7.78 8.81 -19.19
N ALA A 77 -8.01 9.56 -18.09
CA ALA A 77 -7.23 10.74 -17.74
C ALA A 77 -5.76 10.43 -17.45
N SER A 78 -5.47 9.34 -16.73
CA SER A 78 -4.10 8.89 -16.45
C SER A 78 -3.35 8.48 -17.73
N ILE A 79 -4.04 7.85 -18.69
CA ILE A 79 -3.49 7.49 -20.00
C ILE A 79 -3.18 8.76 -20.80
N ARG A 80 -4.12 9.72 -20.88
CA ARG A 80 -3.87 11.03 -21.51
C ARG A 80 -2.68 11.74 -20.89
N GLN A 81 -2.58 11.75 -19.56
CA GLN A 81 -1.49 12.39 -18.85
C GLN A 81 -0.14 11.72 -19.17
N THR A 82 -0.11 10.39 -19.25
CA THR A 82 1.11 9.64 -19.58
C THR A 82 1.50 9.82 -21.05
N ALA A 83 0.54 9.81 -21.98
CA ALA A 83 0.76 10.09 -23.40
C ALA A 83 1.23 11.54 -23.66
N ALA A 84 0.75 12.50 -22.85
CA ALA A 84 1.18 13.90 -22.91
C ALA A 84 2.56 14.13 -22.26
N THR A 85 3.02 13.23 -21.38
CA THR A 85 4.33 13.31 -20.75
C THR A 85 5.41 12.83 -21.72
N GLY A 86 5.66 13.62 -22.77
CA GLY A 86 6.81 13.37 -23.66
C GLY A 86 6.74 13.95 -25.07
N SER A 87 5.61 14.44 -25.58
CA SER A 87 5.58 14.95 -26.96
C SER A 87 4.36 15.81 -27.28
N HIS A 88 4.48 16.59 -28.35
CA HIS A 88 3.48 17.43 -29.02
C HIS A 88 2.20 16.67 -29.49
N PHE A 89 2.04 15.41 -29.10
CA PHE A 89 0.92 14.53 -29.36
C PHE A 89 -0.17 14.56 -28.28
N SER A 90 -0.14 15.53 -27.37
CA SER A 90 -1.25 15.84 -26.44
C SER A 90 -2.62 15.98 -27.14
N LYS A 91 -2.61 16.24 -28.47
CA LYS A 91 -3.79 16.36 -29.34
C LYS A 91 -4.10 15.10 -30.18
N MET A 92 -3.50 13.95 -29.88
CA MET A 92 -3.45 12.81 -30.81
C MET A 92 -4.39 11.64 -30.49
N LEU A 93 -5.26 11.74 -29.49
CA LEU A 93 -6.43 10.88 -29.45
C LEU A 93 -7.55 11.62 -30.20
N SER A 94 -7.91 11.12 -31.37
CA SER A 94 -9.15 11.48 -32.04
C SER A 94 -10.32 11.27 -31.06
N PRO A 95 -11.39 12.09 -31.10
CA PRO A 95 -12.59 11.83 -30.30
C PRO A 95 -13.10 10.39 -30.45
N GLU A 96 -12.91 9.77 -31.62
CA GLU A 96 -13.25 8.37 -31.88
C GLU A 96 -12.36 7.39 -31.11
N GLU A 97 -11.05 7.65 -31.03
CA GLU A 97 -10.10 6.79 -30.31
C GLU A 97 -10.29 6.89 -28.79
N GLU A 98 -10.73 8.05 -28.30
CA GLU A 98 -11.07 8.21 -26.88
C GLU A 98 -12.32 7.39 -26.50
N GLU A 99 -13.31 7.30 -27.37
CA GLU A 99 -14.49 6.46 -27.16
C GLU A 99 -14.12 4.97 -27.12
N ILE A 100 -13.29 4.53 -28.07
CA ILE A 100 -12.76 3.15 -28.10
C ILE A 100 -11.96 2.84 -26.83
N MET A 101 -11.11 3.77 -26.38
CA MET A 101 -10.35 3.59 -25.14
C MET A 101 -11.28 3.44 -23.92
N ARG A 102 -12.34 4.25 -23.84
CA ARG A 102 -13.33 4.16 -22.75
C ARG A 102 -14.11 2.86 -22.81
N GLU A 103 -14.46 2.39 -24.00
CA GLU A 103 -15.14 1.11 -24.21
C GLU A 103 -14.26 -0.07 -23.78
N ILE A 104 -12.99 -0.09 -24.18
CA ILE A 104 -12.02 -1.10 -23.72
C ILE A 104 -11.92 -1.08 -22.20
N ILE A 105 -11.73 0.09 -21.58
CA ILE A 105 -11.64 0.17 -20.11
C ILE A 105 -12.95 -0.30 -19.45
N ARG A 106 -14.11 0.01 -20.04
CA ARG A 106 -15.42 -0.43 -19.52
C ARG A 106 -15.58 -1.95 -19.62
N GLU A 107 -15.17 -2.57 -20.72
CA GLU A 107 -15.16 -4.03 -20.93
C GLU A 107 -14.24 -4.74 -19.91
N PHE A 108 -13.07 -4.16 -19.60
CA PHE A 108 -12.18 -4.70 -18.55
C PHE A 108 -12.73 -4.55 -17.13
N MET A 109 -13.70 -3.65 -16.91
CA MET A 109 -14.31 -3.35 -15.60
C MET A 109 -15.67 -4.03 -15.41
N GLU A 110 -16.18 -4.71 -16.44
CA GLU A 110 -17.39 -5.53 -16.38
C GLU A 110 -17.17 -6.76 -15.49
#